data_AF-A0A7X3G5P1-F1
#
_entry.id   AF-A0A7X3G5P1-F1
#
_cell.length_a   1.000
_cell.length_b   1.000
_cell.length_c   1.000
_cell.angle_alpha   90.00
_cell.angle_beta   90.00
_cell.angle_gamma   90.00
#
_symmetry.space_group_name_H-M   'P 1'
#
loop_
_entity.id
_entity.type
_entity.pdbx_description
1 polymer ?
#
loop_
_entity_poly.entity_id
_entity_poly.type
_entity_poly.pdbx_seq_one_letter_code
_entity_poly.pdbx_strand_id
1 'polypeptide(L)'
;MSVPYRIPVLLCAWCLAAPACARVGAAEVREGPRGGPCFTITPREERLGTPEFRSIVVWEGARPVWKMTMPKERTFPLTFGMCVPYGGKVASLPRTTPAPLAPGRIYSLRIEARPGKGSAASSYEARFCLARQHDGSAVVHQIWNGDREGPRMYGCLPPGD
;
A
#
# COMPACT_ATOMS: atom_id res chain seq x y z
N MET A 1 -71.36 -24.26 8.26
CA MET A 1 -70.37 -24.46 7.18
C MET A 1 -69.45 -23.25 7.19
N SER A 2 -68.20 -23.42 7.65
CA SER A 2 -67.24 -22.32 7.77
C SER A 2 -65.89 -22.80 7.24
N VAL A 3 -65.41 -22.18 6.17
CA VAL A 3 -64.10 -22.47 5.57
C VAL A 3 -63.18 -21.29 5.86
N PRO A 4 -62.07 -21.46 6.61
CA PRO A 4 -61.09 -20.40 6.79
C PRO A 4 -60.08 -20.44 5.64
N TYR A 5 -60.06 -19.40 4.82
CA TYR A 5 -59.01 -19.20 3.80
C TYR A 5 -57.74 -18.68 4.47
N ARG A 6 -56.66 -19.46 4.42
CA ARG A 6 -55.32 -19.05 4.86
C ARG A 6 -54.61 -18.32 3.73
N ILE A 7 -54.25 -17.06 3.94
CA ILE A 7 -53.44 -16.26 3.03
C ILE A 7 -51.97 -16.63 3.26
N PRO A 8 -51.22 -17.12 2.25
CA PRO A 8 -49.80 -17.36 2.39
C PRO A 8 -49.07 -16.02 2.27
N VAL A 9 -48.42 -15.59 3.34
CA VAL A 9 -47.48 -14.47 3.32
C VAL A 9 -46.20 -14.96 2.63
N LEU A 10 -46.02 -14.59 1.36
CA LEU A 10 -44.76 -14.76 0.65
C LEU A 10 -43.72 -13.78 1.23
N LEU A 11 -42.83 -14.28 2.10
CA LEU A 11 -41.61 -13.58 2.47
C LEU A 11 -40.63 -13.64 1.29
N CYS A 12 -40.65 -12.60 0.45
CA CYS A 12 -39.56 -12.32 -0.48
C CYS A 12 -38.32 -11.89 0.32
N ALA A 13 -37.45 -12.85 0.65
CA ALA A 13 -36.13 -12.59 1.16
C ALA A 13 -35.24 -12.05 0.03
N TRP A 14 -35.22 -10.73 -0.16
CA TRP A 14 -34.16 -10.07 -0.92
C TRP A 14 -32.85 -10.17 -0.13
N CYS A 15 -32.06 -11.20 -0.43
CA CYS A 15 -30.65 -11.22 -0.08
C CYS A 15 -29.94 -10.12 -0.88
N LEU A 16 -29.86 -8.92 -0.29
CA LEU A 16 -28.88 -7.92 -0.68
C LEU A 16 -27.49 -8.52 -0.43
N ALA A 17 -26.90 -9.11 -1.46
CA ALA A 17 -25.49 -9.45 -1.46
C ALA A 17 -24.73 -8.12 -1.36
N ALA A 18 -24.31 -7.75 -0.15
CA ALA A 18 -23.45 -6.61 0.05
C ALA A 18 -22.20 -6.80 -0.83
N PRO A 19 -21.82 -5.83 -1.67
CA PRO A 19 -20.60 -5.95 -2.45
C PRO A 19 -19.44 -6.11 -1.45
N ALA A 20 -18.74 -7.23 -1.52
CA ALA A 20 -17.52 -7.42 -0.76
C ALA A 20 -16.52 -6.37 -1.25
N CYS A 21 -16.39 -5.26 -0.53
CA CYS A 21 -15.39 -4.24 -0.82
C CYS A 21 -14.03 -4.92 -0.89
N ALA A 22 -13.31 -4.75 -1.99
CA ALA A 22 -11.96 -5.29 -2.14
C ALA A 22 -11.09 -4.74 -1.00
N ARG A 23 -10.55 -5.64 -0.18
CA ARG A 23 -9.72 -5.29 0.97
C ARG A 23 -8.44 -4.60 0.51
N VAL A 24 -8.04 -3.55 1.22
CA VAL A 24 -6.70 -2.95 1.11
C VAL A 24 -5.81 -3.56 2.20
N GLY A 25 -4.67 -4.10 1.81
CA GLY A 25 -3.67 -4.65 2.71
C GLY A 25 -2.68 -3.61 3.22
N ALA A 26 -1.92 -3.97 4.25
CA ALA A 26 -0.84 -3.11 4.74
C ALA A 26 0.45 -3.33 3.93
N ALA A 27 0.99 -2.26 3.35
CA ALA A 27 2.36 -2.24 2.86
C ALA A 27 3.33 -1.94 4.02
N GLU A 28 4.61 -2.19 3.78
CA GLU A 28 5.70 -1.89 4.69
C GLU A 28 6.82 -1.14 3.95
N VAL A 29 7.44 -0.19 4.65
CA VAL A 29 8.51 0.66 4.11
C VAL A 29 9.76 0.48 4.96
N ARG A 30 10.87 0.14 4.31
CA ARG A 30 12.16 -0.12 4.97
C ARG A 30 13.29 0.66 4.31
N GLU A 31 14.43 0.71 4.97
CA GLU A 31 15.68 1.14 4.36
C GLU A 31 16.13 0.10 3.31
N GLY A 32 16.40 0.54 2.09
CA GLY A 32 16.84 -0.29 0.99
C GLY A 32 18.35 -0.53 0.99
N PRO A 33 18.84 -1.57 0.29
CA PRO A 33 20.26 -1.94 0.26
C PRO A 33 21.19 -0.91 -0.42
N ARG A 34 20.63 0.11 -1.10
CA ARG A 34 21.39 1.20 -1.73
C ARG A 34 21.13 2.56 -1.06
N GLY A 35 20.56 2.53 0.14
CA GLY A 35 19.99 3.70 0.80
C GLY A 35 18.63 4.11 0.22
N GLY A 36 17.81 4.76 1.04
CA GLY A 36 16.48 5.25 0.68
C GLY A 36 15.39 4.19 0.83
N PRO A 37 14.11 4.57 0.60
CA PRO A 37 12.98 3.72 0.90
C PRO A 37 12.86 2.56 -0.08
N CYS A 38 12.54 1.40 0.47
CA CYS A 38 12.14 0.23 -0.28
C CYS A 38 10.79 -0.28 0.25
N PHE A 39 9.99 -0.84 -0.66
CA PHE A 39 8.57 -1.11 -0.41
C PHE A 39 8.26 -2.59 -0.53
N THR A 40 7.42 -3.08 0.38
CA THR A 40 7.00 -4.48 0.45
C THR A 40 5.64 -4.60 1.13
N ILE A 41 5.21 -5.83 1.42
CA ILE A 41 4.02 -6.14 2.23
C ILE A 41 4.43 -6.61 3.63
N THR A 42 3.54 -6.47 4.60
CA THR A 42 3.81 -6.97 5.97
C THR A 42 3.82 -8.51 6.04
N PRO A 43 4.42 -9.14 7.06
CA PRO A 43 4.37 -10.59 7.24
C PRO A 43 2.94 -11.12 7.39
N ARG A 44 2.05 -10.30 7.96
CA ARG A 44 0.63 -10.64 8.12
C ARG A 44 -0.04 -10.80 6.77
N GLU A 45 0.23 -9.88 5.84
CA GLU A 45 -0.35 -9.92 4.50
C GLU A 45 0.14 -11.12 3.69
N GLU A 46 1.44 -11.45 3.78
CA GLU A 46 2.02 -12.61 3.09
C GLU A 46 1.38 -13.94 3.53
N ARG A 47 1.02 -14.08 4.81
CA ARG A 47 0.30 -15.27 5.32
C ARG A 47 -1.11 -15.42 4.73
N LEU A 48 -1.73 -14.34 4.25
CA LEU A 48 -3.04 -14.36 3.60
C LEU A 48 -2.94 -14.75 2.11
N GLY A 49 -1.73 -14.70 1.55
CA GLY A 49 -1.40 -15.11 0.20
C GLY A 49 -0.28 -14.26 -0.40
N THR A 50 0.31 -14.75 -1.49
CA THR A 50 1.39 -14.08 -2.21
C THR A 50 0.87 -13.66 -3.59
N PRO A 51 0.32 -12.44 -3.74
CA PRO A 51 -0.15 -11.97 -5.02
C PRO A 51 1.03 -11.54 -5.90
N GLU A 52 0.75 -11.31 -7.18
CA GLU A 52 1.77 -10.96 -8.16
C GLU A 52 1.87 -9.44 -8.30
N PHE A 53 3.07 -8.85 -8.20
CA PHE A 53 3.25 -7.41 -8.28
C PHE A 53 2.82 -6.87 -9.65
N ARG A 54 2.01 -5.79 -9.65
CA ARG A 54 1.55 -5.11 -10.88
C ARG A 54 2.16 -3.73 -11.02
N SER A 55 1.98 -2.88 -10.02
CA SER A 55 2.49 -1.51 -10.06
C SER A 55 2.67 -0.93 -8.67
N ILE A 56 3.47 0.12 -8.59
CA ILE A 56 3.62 0.95 -7.41
C ILE A 56 3.53 2.41 -7.82
N VAL A 57 2.91 3.21 -6.96
CA VAL A 57 2.92 4.66 -7.08
C VAL A 57 3.22 5.25 -5.70
N VAL A 58 4.00 6.32 -5.70
CA VAL A 58 4.35 7.11 -4.52
C VAL A 58 3.90 8.55 -4.76
N TRP A 59 3.24 9.13 -3.78
CA TRP A 59 2.71 10.50 -3.83
C TRP A 59 3.27 11.36 -2.71
N GLU A 60 3.40 12.65 -3.01
CA GLU A 60 3.49 13.73 -2.02
C GLU A 60 2.17 14.50 -2.07
N GLY A 61 1.33 14.33 -1.04
CA GLY A 61 -0.07 14.80 -1.10
C GLY A 61 -0.80 14.16 -2.29
N ALA A 62 -1.36 14.98 -3.17
CA ALA A 62 -2.03 14.51 -4.40
C ALA A 62 -1.09 14.30 -5.60
N ARG A 63 0.19 14.71 -5.49
CA ARG A 63 1.12 14.72 -6.63
C ARG A 63 1.92 13.42 -6.70
N PRO A 64 1.84 12.64 -7.79
CA PRO A 64 2.69 11.46 -7.95
C PRO A 64 4.15 11.88 -8.14
N VAL A 65 5.03 11.41 -7.27
CA VAL A 65 6.48 11.69 -7.31
C VAL A 65 7.27 10.55 -7.96
N TRP A 66 6.69 9.35 -8.00
CA TRP A 66 7.23 8.22 -8.73
C TRP A 66 6.16 7.18 -8.99
N LYS A 67 6.29 6.48 -10.12
CA LYS A 67 5.47 5.32 -10.45
C LYS A 67 6.28 4.29 -11.20
N MET A 68 5.92 3.04 -11.05
CA MET A 68 6.44 1.94 -11.85
C MET A 68 5.34 0.91 -12.07
N THR A 69 5.20 0.44 -13.30
CA THR A 69 4.21 -0.55 -13.68
C THR A 69 4.88 -1.65 -14.47
N MET A 70 4.71 -2.90 -14.05
CA MET A 70 5.21 -4.07 -14.78
C MET A 70 4.38 -4.31 -16.05
N PRO A 71 4.99 -4.80 -17.16
CA PRO A 71 4.24 -5.25 -18.33
C PRO A 71 3.33 -6.43 -17.95
N LYS A 72 2.31 -6.73 -18.75
CA LYS A 72 1.38 -7.83 -18.43
C LYS A 72 2.09 -9.19 -18.41
N GLU A 73 3.11 -9.36 -19.22
CA GLU A 73 3.84 -10.61 -19.44
C GLU A 73 4.92 -10.86 -18.40
N ARG A 74 5.27 -9.84 -17.59
CA ARG A 74 6.26 -9.98 -16.51
C ARG A 74 5.64 -9.64 -15.18
N THR A 75 5.95 -10.45 -14.19
CA THR A 75 5.55 -10.20 -12.81
C THR A 75 6.54 -10.89 -11.88
N PHE A 76 6.39 -10.64 -10.59
CA PHE A 76 7.12 -11.31 -9.54
C PHE A 76 6.23 -11.39 -8.31
N PRO A 77 6.38 -12.45 -7.50
CA PRO A 77 5.60 -12.62 -6.28
C PRO A 77 5.91 -11.48 -5.31
N LEU A 78 4.86 -10.86 -4.79
CA LEU A 78 4.97 -9.83 -3.76
C LEU A 78 5.05 -10.51 -2.39
N THR A 79 6.28 -10.74 -1.93
CA THR A 79 6.61 -11.37 -0.65
C THR A 79 7.23 -10.37 0.32
N PHE A 80 7.10 -10.58 1.63
CA PHE A 80 7.71 -9.73 2.67
C PHE A 80 9.25 -9.67 2.57
N GLY A 81 9.87 -10.76 2.11
CA GLY A 81 11.33 -10.85 1.91
C GLY A 81 11.86 -10.09 0.69
N MET A 82 10.98 -9.66 -0.22
CA MET A 82 11.35 -8.86 -1.37
C MET A 82 11.17 -7.38 -1.05
N CYS A 83 12.03 -6.52 -1.61
CA CYS A 83 11.89 -5.07 -1.46
C CYS A 83 12.03 -4.37 -2.81
N VAL A 84 11.03 -3.57 -3.18
CA VAL A 84 11.04 -2.76 -4.39
C VAL A 84 11.67 -1.41 -4.04
N PRO A 85 12.91 -1.10 -4.50
CA PRO A 85 13.56 0.16 -4.17
C PRO A 85 12.87 1.34 -4.88
N TYR A 86 12.75 2.47 -4.19
CA TYR A 86 12.31 3.71 -4.80
C TYR A 86 13.23 4.13 -5.94
N GLY A 87 12.65 4.50 -7.08
CA GLY A 87 13.44 4.78 -8.29
C GLY A 87 14.09 3.54 -8.92
N GLY A 88 13.71 2.35 -8.45
CA GLY A 88 14.19 1.07 -8.97
C GLY A 88 14.03 0.97 -10.48
N LYS A 89 15.04 0.40 -11.14
CA LYS A 89 15.05 0.19 -12.58
C LYS A 89 14.88 -1.29 -12.85
N VAL A 90 13.79 -1.66 -13.50
CA VAL A 90 13.68 -2.97 -14.15
C VAL A 90 14.15 -2.78 -15.58
N ALA A 91 15.14 -3.56 -16.03
CA ALA A 91 15.80 -3.37 -17.33
C ALA A 91 14.83 -3.35 -18.53
N SER A 92 13.64 -3.93 -18.38
CA SER A 92 12.60 -4.02 -19.40
C SER A 92 11.48 -2.98 -19.28
N LEU A 93 11.61 -1.99 -18.39
CA LEU A 93 10.59 -0.95 -18.20
C LEU A 93 11.08 0.43 -18.67
N PRO A 94 10.15 1.27 -19.21
CA PRO A 94 10.45 2.68 -19.41
C PRO A 94 11.00 3.27 -18.12
N ARG A 95 12.14 3.96 -18.22
CA ARG A 95 12.77 4.60 -17.06
C ARG A 95 11.85 5.71 -16.59
N THR A 96 11.18 5.51 -15.46
CA THR A 96 10.54 6.60 -14.73
C THR A 96 11.58 7.23 -13.83
N THR A 97 11.95 8.47 -14.13
CA THR A 97 12.83 9.24 -13.26
C THR A 97 12.05 9.59 -11.99
N PRO A 98 12.40 9.04 -10.81
CA PRO A 98 11.76 9.45 -9.56
C PRO A 98 12.10 10.91 -9.26
N ALA A 99 11.14 11.66 -8.69
CA ALA A 99 11.49 12.93 -8.07
C ALA A 99 12.35 12.69 -6.83
N PRO A 100 13.27 13.60 -6.47
CA PRO A 100 13.99 13.51 -5.21
C PRO A 100 13.00 13.52 -4.03
N LEU A 101 13.24 12.64 -3.06
CA LEU A 101 12.55 12.68 -1.78
C LEU A 101 13.28 13.66 -0.86
N ALA A 102 12.51 14.43 -0.09
CA ALA A 102 13.04 15.44 0.82
C ALA A 102 12.73 15.07 2.28
N PRO A 103 13.67 15.32 3.21
CA PRO A 103 13.39 15.21 4.63
C PRO A 103 12.21 16.09 5.07
N GLY A 104 11.44 15.61 6.04
CA GLY A 104 10.26 16.33 6.56
C GLY A 104 9.03 16.31 5.65
N ARG A 105 9.06 15.59 4.54
CA ARG A 105 7.90 15.38 3.67
C ARG A 105 7.28 14.01 3.92
N ILE A 106 5.95 13.99 3.99
CA ILE A 106 5.16 12.77 4.10
C ILE A 106 4.84 12.27 2.68
N TYR A 107 5.09 10.99 2.47
CA TYR A 107 4.78 10.29 1.25
C TYR A 107 3.77 9.18 1.53
N SER A 108 2.84 9.02 0.61
CA SER A 108 1.92 7.88 0.59
C SER A 108 2.36 6.93 -0.53
N LEU A 109 2.21 5.62 -0.30
CA LEU A 109 2.49 4.60 -1.31
C LEU A 109 1.26 3.73 -1.51
N ARG A 110 1.10 3.26 -2.74
CA ARG A 110 0.17 2.18 -3.07
C ARG A 110 0.83 1.19 -3.99
N ILE A 111 0.81 -0.07 -3.60
CA ILE A 111 1.18 -1.21 -4.44
C ILE A 111 -0.13 -1.83 -4.93
N GLU A 112 -0.25 -1.98 -6.24
CA GLU A 112 -1.30 -2.77 -6.87
C GLU A 112 -0.72 -4.14 -7.18
N ALA A 113 -1.49 -5.17 -6.88
CA ALA A 113 -1.14 -6.56 -7.12
C ALA A 113 -2.23 -7.24 -7.94
N ARG A 114 -1.84 -8.23 -8.73
CA ARG A 114 -2.77 -9.11 -9.41
C ARG A 114 -3.22 -10.16 -8.39
N PRO A 115 -4.53 -10.38 -8.24
CA PRO A 115 -5.04 -11.39 -7.32
C PRO A 115 -4.37 -12.74 -7.60
N GLY A 116 -3.77 -13.31 -6.56
CA GLY A 116 -3.22 -14.66 -6.59
C GLY A 116 -4.20 -15.68 -6.03
N LYS A 117 -3.71 -16.87 -5.68
CA LYS A 117 -4.45 -17.82 -4.85
C LYS A 117 -4.53 -17.30 -3.41
N GLY A 118 -5.65 -17.52 -2.72
CA GLY A 118 -5.84 -17.16 -1.32
C GLY A 118 -6.66 -15.88 -1.11
N SER A 119 -6.49 -15.24 0.05
CA SER A 119 -7.23 -14.04 0.49
C SER A 119 -6.37 -12.78 0.46
N ALA A 120 -5.33 -12.78 -0.36
CA ALA A 120 -4.45 -11.63 -0.58
C ALA A 120 -5.25 -10.43 -1.09
N ALA A 121 -4.90 -9.24 -0.60
CA ALA A 121 -5.46 -8.00 -1.11
C ALA A 121 -4.99 -7.71 -2.55
N SER A 122 -5.81 -6.99 -3.31
CA SER A 122 -5.42 -6.50 -4.63
C SER A 122 -4.61 -5.20 -4.58
N SER A 123 -4.61 -4.52 -3.43
CA SER A 123 -3.84 -3.29 -3.21
C SER A 123 -3.30 -3.24 -1.78
N TYR A 124 -2.15 -2.58 -1.61
CA TYR A 124 -1.47 -2.42 -0.34
C TYR A 124 -1.03 -0.97 -0.16
N GLU A 125 -1.24 -0.41 1.02
CA GLU A 125 -0.96 1.01 1.29
C GLU A 125 -0.07 1.18 2.53
N ALA A 126 0.77 2.21 2.49
CA ALA A 126 1.54 2.68 3.65
C ALA A 126 1.88 4.16 3.48
N ARG A 127 2.33 4.77 4.58
CA ARG A 127 2.85 6.14 4.62
C ARG A 127 4.24 6.12 5.22
N PHE A 128 5.08 7.03 4.75
CA PHE A 128 6.45 7.13 5.24
C PHE A 128 6.98 8.55 5.07
N CYS A 129 8.13 8.82 5.68
CA CYS A 129 8.89 10.04 5.46
C CYS A 129 10.39 9.79 5.63
N LEU A 130 11.22 10.77 5.25
CA LEU A 130 12.66 10.76 5.51
C LEU A 130 12.98 11.60 6.74
N ALA A 131 13.39 10.96 7.83
CA ALA A 131 13.68 11.60 9.11
C ALA A 131 15.13 12.04 9.14
N ARG A 132 15.37 13.33 9.41
CA ARG A 132 16.73 13.87 9.49
C ARG A 132 17.38 13.47 10.81
N GLN A 133 18.60 12.99 10.75
CA GLN A 133 19.41 12.63 11.91
C GLN A 133 20.29 13.82 12.33
N HIS A 134 20.81 13.76 13.55
CA HIS A 134 21.71 14.79 14.10
C HIS A 134 23.02 14.95 13.31
N ASP A 135 23.49 13.90 12.67
CA ASP A 135 24.67 13.90 11.80
C ASP A 135 24.40 14.47 10.39
N GLY A 136 23.18 14.93 10.13
CA GLY A 136 22.75 15.47 8.84
C GLY A 136 22.28 14.43 7.83
N SER A 137 22.39 13.12 8.13
CA SER A 137 21.84 12.04 7.31
C SER A 137 20.31 11.99 7.38
N ALA A 138 19.69 11.19 6.52
CA ALA A 138 18.25 10.96 6.53
C ALA A 138 17.95 9.46 6.51
N VAL A 139 17.03 9.01 7.36
CA VAL A 139 16.60 7.61 7.47
C VAL A 139 15.14 7.46 7.11
N VAL A 140 14.78 6.30 6.57
CA VAL A 140 13.40 5.99 6.23
C VAL A 140 12.59 5.69 7.50
N HIS A 141 11.44 6.35 7.65
CA HIS A 141 10.52 6.12 8.76
C HIS A 141 9.12 5.81 8.24
N GLN A 142 8.60 4.62 8.54
CA GLN A 142 7.22 4.25 8.25
C GLN A 142 6.27 4.83 9.31
N ILE A 143 5.14 5.36 8.84
CA ILE A 143 4.04 5.86 9.68
C ILE A 143 2.93 4.80 9.66
N TRP A 144 2.57 4.30 10.83
CA TRP A 144 1.54 3.27 11.03
C TRP A 144 0.18 3.86 11.37
N ASN A 145 -0.89 3.10 11.10
CA ASN A 145 -2.24 3.48 11.51
C ASN A 145 -2.33 3.50 13.04
N GLY A 146 -2.57 4.68 13.62
CA GLY A 146 -2.56 4.92 15.06
C GLY A 146 -1.51 5.94 15.51
N ASP A 147 -0.53 6.23 14.67
CA ASP A 147 0.40 7.34 14.87
C ASP A 147 -0.36 8.68 14.75
N ARG A 148 -0.06 9.65 15.64
CA ARG A 148 -0.80 10.92 15.69
C ARG A 148 -0.42 11.86 14.55
N GLU A 149 -1.23 11.96 13.51
CA GLU A 149 -0.94 12.89 12.42
C GLU A 149 -1.03 14.36 12.88
N GLY A 150 0.03 15.13 12.62
CA GLY A 150 0.06 16.56 12.94
C GLY A 150 1.41 17.19 12.61
N PRO A 151 1.46 18.52 12.41
CA PRO A 151 2.68 19.24 12.03
C PRO A 151 3.81 19.13 13.06
N ARG A 152 3.49 18.69 14.29
CA ARG A 152 4.43 18.51 15.40
C ARG A 152 4.52 17.08 15.92
N MET A 153 3.72 16.15 15.42
CA MET A 153 3.61 14.82 16.06
C MET A 153 4.14 13.68 15.18
N TYR A 154 3.84 13.57 13.89
CA TYR A 154 4.39 12.48 13.07
C TYR A 154 4.50 12.86 11.59
N GLY A 155 5.62 13.48 11.22
CA GLY A 155 5.88 13.90 9.84
C GLY A 155 7.32 14.34 9.61
N CYS A 156 8.28 13.57 10.14
CA CYS A 156 9.72 13.81 10.01
C CYS A 156 10.24 15.20 10.45
N LEU A 157 10.83 15.28 11.65
CA LEU A 157 11.56 16.45 12.18
C LEU A 157 12.95 15.98 12.69
N PRO A 158 14.01 16.86 12.81
CA PRO A 158 13.93 18.20 13.42
C PRO A 158 14.51 19.35 12.57
N PRO A 159 13.98 20.60 12.73
CA PRO A 159 14.70 21.57 13.56
C PRO A 159 13.83 22.57 14.36
N GLY A 160 14.32 22.87 15.55
CA GLY A 160 14.00 23.97 16.47
C GLY A 160 14.77 23.71 17.75
N ASP A 161 15.69 24.62 18.10
CA ASP A 161 16.60 24.57 19.27
C ASP A 161 15.92 24.20 20.61
#